data_AF-A0A9D2GBG3-F1
#
_entry.id   AF-A0A9D2GBG3-F1
#
_cell.length_a   1.000
_cell.length_b   1.000
_cell.length_c   1.000
_cell.angle_alpha   90.00
_cell.angle_beta   90.00
_cell.angle_gamma   90.00
#
_symmetry.space_group_name_H-M   'P 1'
#
loop_
_entity.id
_entity.type
_entity.pdbx_description
1 polymer ?
#
loop_
_entity_poly.entity_id
_entity_poly.type
_entity_poly.pdbx_seq_one_letter_code
_entity_poly.pdbx_strand_id
1 'polypeptide(L)'
;MIAVRVREDGIEISGHANYAEAGKDIVCAGVTALTQTLIRSLEHLTRDEIKYEISPGRADIHCGDLSEEGKLLVDSFFIGICQIASEFSEHVNIVQAGPEPKPREGQTKLGSAPGGAERRTL
;
A
#
# COMPACT_ATOMS: atom_id res chain seq x y z
N MET A 1 10.91 -4.41 9.21
CA MET A 1 9.74 -4.97 8.54
C MET A 1 8.64 -3.93 8.60
N ILE A 2 8.07 -3.61 7.45
CA ILE A 2 6.90 -2.74 7.28
C ILE A 2 5.66 -3.63 7.39
N ALA A 3 4.70 -3.22 8.20
CA ALA A 3 3.41 -3.90 8.29
C ALA A 3 2.31 -2.98 7.77
N VAL A 4 1.50 -3.47 6.84
CA VAL A 4 0.31 -2.82 6.30
C VAL A 4 -0.89 -3.62 6.81
N ARG A 5 -1.68 -3.04 7.69
CA ARG A 5 -2.88 -3.68 8.25
C ARG A 5 -4.11 -3.04 7.65
N VAL A 6 -4.96 -3.87 7.06
CA VAL A 6 -6.25 -3.44 6.50
C VAL A 6 -7.34 -3.81 7.48
N ARG A 7 -8.16 -2.82 7.84
CA ARG A 7 -9.33 -2.94 8.70
C ARG A 7 -10.56 -2.55 7.88
N GLU A 8 -11.74 -2.89 8.39
CA GLU A 8 -13.01 -2.49 7.78
C GLU A 8 -13.15 -0.96 7.67
N ASP A 9 -12.59 -0.23 8.63
CA ASP A 9 -12.69 1.22 8.78
C ASP A 9 -11.38 1.96 8.43
N GLY A 10 -10.39 1.31 7.82
CA GLY A 10 -9.15 1.99 7.47
C GLY A 10 -7.90 1.14 7.28
N ILE A 11 -6.76 1.83 7.23
CA ILE A 11 -5.45 1.27 6.90
C ILE A 11 -4.43 1.77 7.92
N GLU A 12 -3.72 0.86 8.58
CA GLU A 12 -2.58 1.19 9.44
C GLU A 12 -1.28 0.72 8.78
N ILE A 13 -0.28 1.58 8.74
CA ILE A 13 1.06 1.27 8.21
C ILE A 13 2.09 1.59 9.27
N SER A 14 2.91 0.61 9.64
CA SER A 14 3.96 0.76 10.64
C SER A 14 5.31 0.23 10.15
N GLY A 15 6.41 0.74 10.72
CA GLY A 15 7.77 0.29 10.41
C GLY A 15 8.36 0.86 9.10
N HIS A 16 7.69 1.83 8.47
CA HIS A 16 8.16 2.55 7.28
C HIS A 16 9.12 3.71 7.58
N ALA A 17 9.50 3.88 8.84
CA ALA A 17 10.64 4.70 9.25
C ALA A 17 11.57 3.87 10.15
N ASN A 18 12.80 4.36 10.27
CA ASN A 18 14.02 3.69 10.73
C ASN A 18 14.88 3.21 9.56
N TYR A 19 15.83 4.08 9.22
CA TYR A 19 17.04 3.80 8.45
C TYR A 19 17.74 2.58 9.02
N ALA A 20 17.79 1.49 8.27
CA ALA A 20 18.73 0.40 8.55
C ALA A 20 18.94 -0.45 7.31
N GLU A 21 20.21 -0.57 6.91
CA GLU A 21 20.75 -1.29 5.75
C GLU A 21 20.43 -0.69 4.38
N ALA A 22 21.45 -0.68 3.51
CA ALA A 22 21.35 -0.16 2.15
C ALA A 22 20.23 -0.88 1.39
N GLY A 23 19.31 -0.11 0.80
CA GLY A 23 18.16 -0.64 0.04
C GLY A 23 16.83 -0.61 0.80
N LYS A 24 16.83 -0.75 2.13
CA LYS A 24 15.60 -0.66 2.94
C LYS A 24 14.97 0.74 2.87
N ASP A 25 15.80 1.78 2.80
CA ASP A 25 15.34 3.17 2.68
C ASP A 25 14.53 3.41 1.41
N ILE A 26 14.82 2.67 0.33
CA ILE A 26 14.09 2.74 -0.94
C ILE A 26 12.68 2.16 -0.79
N VAL A 27 12.56 1.01 -0.11
CA VAL A 27 11.26 0.39 0.18
C VAL A 27 10.43 1.29 1.09
N CYS A 28 11.02 1.84 2.15
CA CYS A 28 10.38 2.80 3.03
C CYS A 28 9.88 4.05 2.26
N ALA A 29 10.70 4.58 1.34
CA ALA A 29 10.33 5.71 0.51
C ALA A 29 9.14 5.38 -0.42
N GLY A 30 9.14 4.20 -1.05
CA GLY A 30 8.03 3.74 -1.88
C GLY A 30 6.71 3.62 -1.10
N VAL A 31 6.76 2.98 0.08
CA VAL A 31 5.58 2.88 0.96
C VAL A 31 5.11 4.26 1.42
N THR A 32 6.03 5.14 1.81
CA THR A 32 5.71 6.51 2.25
C THR A 32 5.06 7.31 1.12
N ALA A 33 5.57 7.20 -0.10
CA ALA A 33 5.03 7.88 -1.26
C ALA A 33 3.59 7.40 -1.54
N LEU A 34 3.35 6.09 -1.61
CA LEU A 34 2.01 5.54 -1.83
C LEU A 34 1.02 5.98 -0.73
N THR A 35 1.46 5.95 0.52
CA THR A 35 0.63 6.32 1.69
C THR A 35 0.22 7.79 1.62
N GLN A 36 1.19 8.69 1.40
CA GLN A 36 0.90 10.11 1.30
C GLN A 36 0.07 10.43 0.05
N THR A 37 0.33 9.76 -1.07
CA THR A 37 -0.47 9.94 -2.28
C THR A 37 -1.91 9.51 -2.06
N LEU A 38 -2.18 8.39 -1.39
CA LEU A 38 -3.55 7.97 -1.06
C LEU A 38 -4.28 9.07 -0.27
N ILE A 39 -3.66 9.56 0.81
CA ILE A 39 -4.24 10.62 1.66
C ILE A 39 -4.54 11.87 0.83
N ARG A 40 -3.56 12.36 0.06
CA ARG A 40 -3.73 13.58 -0.74
C ARG A 40 -4.75 13.39 -1.86
N SER A 41 -4.78 12.24 -2.52
CA SER A 41 -5.74 11.96 -3.57
C SER A 41 -7.16 11.88 -3.01
N LEU A 42 -7.37 11.29 -1.83
CA LEU A 42 -8.67 11.30 -1.17
C LEU A 42 -9.11 12.73 -0.86
N GLU A 43 -8.23 13.56 -0.28
CA GLU A 43 -8.52 14.97 0.03
C GLU A 43 -8.82 15.85 -1.21
N HIS A 44 -8.13 15.62 -2.35
CA HIS A 44 -8.16 16.56 -3.49
C HIS A 44 -8.99 16.08 -4.67
N LEU A 45 -9.19 14.76 -4.83
CA LEU A 45 -9.86 14.18 -6.00
C LEU A 45 -11.23 13.63 -5.68
N THR A 46 -11.64 13.63 -4.40
CA THR A 46 -12.93 13.12 -3.95
C THR A 46 -13.63 14.12 -3.04
N ARG A 47 -14.86 13.80 -2.62
CA ARG A 47 -15.59 14.52 -1.56
C ARG A 47 -15.56 13.77 -0.23
N ASP A 48 -14.73 12.74 -0.11
CA ASP A 48 -14.69 11.89 1.07
C ASP A 48 -13.98 12.59 2.23
N GLU A 49 -14.57 12.44 3.42
CA GLU A 49 -13.95 12.88 4.66
C GLU A 49 -13.17 11.71 5.28
N ILE A 50 -11.86 11.88 5.40
CA ILE A 50 -10.97 10.93 6.07
C ILE A 50 -10.34 11.57 7.30
N LYS A 51 -9.97 10.72 8.27
CA LYS A 51 -9.11 11.12 9.39
C LYS A 51 -7.80 10.36 9.28
N TYR A 52 -6.69 11.00 9.63
CA TYR A 52 -5.41 10.31 9.63
C TYR A 52 -4.47 10.87 10.69
N GLU A 53 -3.58 10.00 11.17
CA GLU A 53 -2.44 10.36 12.01
C GLU A 53 -1.16 9.89 11.32
N ILE A 54 -0.20 10.79 11.14
CA ILE A 54 1.12 10.47 10.61
C ILE A 54 2.16 10.84 11.67
N SER A 55 3.03 9.89 11.97
CA SER A 55 4.18 10.06 12.84
C SER A 55 5.37 9.28 12.25
N PRO A 56 6.60 9.49 12.71
CA PRO A 56 7.75 8.77 12.19
C PRO A 56 7.54 7.24 12.26
N GLY A 57 7.38 6.64 11.09
CA GLY A 57 7.25 5.20 10.93
C GLY A 57 5.87 4.64 11.27
N ARG A 58 4.86 5.49 11.48
CA ARG A 58 3.46 5.07 11.63
C ARG A 58 2.52 6.03 10.90
N ALA A 59 1.64 5.47 10.10
CA ALA A 59 0.52 6.16 9.48
C ALA A 59 -0.74 5.37 9.80
N ASP A 60 -1.77 6.06 10.25
CA ASP A 60 -3.08 5.47 10.56
C ASP A 60 -4.12 6.27 9.80
N ILE A 61 -4.83 5.62 8.89
CA ILE A 61 -5.84 6.23 8.02
C ILE A 61 -7.17 5.60 8.40
N HIS A 62 -8.12 6.44 8.79
CA HIS A 62 -9.50 6.04 9.02
C HIS A 62 -10.33 6.44 7.81
N CYS A 63 -10.78 5.42 7.11
CA CYS A 63 -11.67 5.51 5.96
C CYS A 63 -13.08 5.27 6.50
N GLY A 64 -13.91 6.31 6.53
CA GLY A 64 -15.33 6.15 6.83
C GLY A 64 -16.07 5.45 5.68
N ASP A 65 -17.30 5.86 5.41
CA ASP A 65 -17.98 5.44 4.19
C ASP A 65 -17.41 6.22 2.99
N LEU A 66 -16.59 5.56 2.19
CA LEU A 66 -15.96 6.16 1.01
C LEU A 66 -16.90 6.12 -0.19
N SER A 67 -16.87 7.18 -1.00
CA SER A 67 -17.42 7.22 -2.35
C SER A 67 -16.80 6.16 -3.26
N GLU A 68 -17.39 5.96 -4.43
CA GLU A 68 -16.84 5.04 -5.44
C GLU A 68 -15.46 5.51 -5.94
N GLU A 69 -15.25 6.83 -6.01
CA GLU A 69 -13.96 7.45 -6.31
C GLU A 69 -12.94 7.18 -5.19
N GLY A 70 -13.35 7.30 -3.92
CA GLY A 70 -12.49 6.98 -2.77
C GLY A 70 -12.08 5.51 -2.73
N LYS A 71 -13.03 4.61 -2.93
CA LYS A 71 -12.75 3.16 -3.06
C LYS A 71 -11.81 2.88 -4.23
N LEU A 72 -11.96 3.58 -5.36
CA LEU A 72 -11.04 3.43 -6.50
C LEU A 72 -9.60 3.85 -6.15
N LEU A 73 -9.43 4.93 -5.38
CA LEU A 73 -8.11 5.36 -4.91
C LEU A 73 -7.50 4.36 -3.92
N VAL A 74 -8.32 3.80 -3.03
CA VAL A 74 -7.90 2.72 -2.12
C VAL A 74 -7.48 1.47 -2.90
N ASP A 75 -8.24 1.06 -3.90
CA ASP A 75 -7.87 -0.05 -4.80
C ASP A 75 -6.53 0.24 -5.50
N SER A 76 -6.33 1.46 -5.99
CA SER A 76 -5.08 1.90 -6.62
C SER A 76 -3.88 1.81 -5.66
N PHE A 77 -4.07 2.27 -4.41
CA PHE A 77 -3.07 2.10 -3.35
C PHE A 77 -2.75 0.62 -3.10
N PHE A 78 -3.77 -0.24 -3.06
CA PHE A 78 -3.57 -1.68 -2.87
C PHE A 78 -2.79 -2.33 -4.01
N ILE A 79 -3.05 -1.95 -5.25
CA ILE A 79 -2.24 -2.41 -6.39
C ILE A 79 -0.77 -2.07 -6.16
N GLY A 80 -0.47 -0.81 -5.83
CA GLY A 80 0.91 -0.36 -5.61
C GLY A 80 1.59 -1.04 -4.42
N ILE A 81 0.92 -1.15 -3.27
CA ILE A 81 1.53 -1.72 -2.07
C ILE A 81 1.72 -3.23 -2.19
N CYS A 82 0.82 -3.94 -2.87
CA CYS A 82 0.96 -5.35 -3.20
C CYS A 82 2.11 -5.61 -4.17
N GLN A 83 2.34 -4.71 -5.14
CA GLN A 83 3.51 -4.79 -6.02
C GLN A 83 4.82 -4.68 -5.22
N ILE A 84 4.91 -3.71 -4.30
CA ILE A 84 6.08 -3.57 -3.41
C ILE A 84 6.23 -4.82 -2.53
N ALA A 85 5.15 -5.32 -1.93
CA ALA A 85 5.21 -6.50 -1.07
C ALA A 85 5.58 -7.79 -1.82
N SER A 86 5.17 -7.92 -3.09
CA SER A 86 5.56 -9.05 -3.93
C SER A 86 7.05 -9.03 -4.27
N GLU A 87 7.60 -7.87 -4.58
CA GLU A 87 9.02 -7.71 -4.93
C GLU A 87 9.93 -7.76 -3.69
N PHE A 88 9.47 -7.20 -2.57
CA PHE A 88 10.22 -7.02 -1.33
C PHE A 88 9.55 -7.73 -0.14
N SER A 89 9.20 -9.00 -0.30
CA SER A 89 8.45 -9.79 0.69
C SER A 89 9.15 -9.94 2.05
N GLU A 90 10.48 -9.85 2.09
CA GLU A 90 11.27 -9.83 3.34
C GLU A 90 11.14 -8.50 4.12
N HIS A 91 10.65 -7.45 3.45
CA HIS A 91 10.56 -6.11 4.00
C HIS A 91 9.14 -5.64 4.26
N VAL A 92 8.13 -6.10 3.51
CA VAL A 92 6.74 -5.65 3.61
C VAL A 92 5.80 -6.83 3.81
N ASN A 93 4.95 -6.73 4.84
CA ASN A 93 3.90 -7.71 5.12
C ASN A 93 2.52 -7.04 5.12
N ILE A 94 1.57 -7.61 4.39
CA ILE A 94 0.18 -7.14 4.31
C ILE A 94 -0.69 -8.08 5.13
N VAL A 95 -1.41 -7.54 6.10
CA VAL A 95 -2.32 -8.27 6.98
C VAL A 95 -3.72 -7.73 6.78
N GLN A 96 -4.61 -8.53 6.17
CA GLN A 96 -6.03 -8.21 6.09
C GLN A 96 -6.76 -8.76 7.32
N ALA A 97 -7.49 -7.88 8.02
CA ALA A 97 -8.56 -8.26 8.92
C ALA A 97 -9.88 -8.19 8.15
N GLY A 98 -10.13 -9.13 7.24
CA GLY A 98 -11.36 -9.16 6.43
C GLY A 98 -11.24 -10.03 5.17
N PRO A 99 -12.37 -10.38 4.53
CA PRO A 99 -12.35 -11.18 3.30
C PRO A 99 -11.68 -10.42 2.15
N GLU A 100 -10.98 -11.13 1.26
CA GLU A 100 -10.32 -10.55 0.08
C GLU A 100 -11.28 -9.67 -0.75
N PRO A 101 -10.81 -8.52 -1.28
CA PRO A 101 -11.59 -7.72 -2.22
C PRO A 101 -11.89 -8.56 -3.46
N LYS A 102 -13.18 -8.69 -3.79
CA LYS A 102 -13.60 -9.41 -4.99
C LYS A 102 -13.13 -8.65 -6.23
N PRO A 103 -12.58 -9.32 -7.26
CA PRO A 103 -12.27 -8.70 -8.52
C PRO A 103 -13.50 -7.97 -9.08
N ARG A 104 -13.34 -6.72 -9.52
CA ARG A 104 -14.40 -6.00 -10.24
C ARG A 104 -14.71 -6.75 -11.54
N GLU A 105 -15.98 -7.01 -11.83
CA GLU A 105 -16.40 -7.68 -13.05
C GLU A 105 -15.85 -6.94 -14.29
N GLY A 106 -15.15 -7.66 -15.17
CA GLY A 106 -14.61 -7.11 -16.43
C GLY A 106 -13.12 -6.74 -16.46
N GLN A 107 -12.36 -6.93 -15.38
CA GLN A 107 -10.90 -6.77 -15.43
C GLN A 107 -10.20 -8.07 -15.88
N THR A 108 -9.72 -8.11 -17.11
CA THR A 108 -8.76 -9.13 -17.59
C THR A 108 -7.45 -8.97 -16.82
N LYS A 109 -6.92 -10.07 -16.26
CA LYS A 109 -5.62 -10.06 -15.56
C LYS A 109 -4.53 -9.54 -16.50
N LEU A 110 -3.96 -8.38 -16.20
CA LEU A 110 -2.74 -7.92 -16.86
C LEU A 110 -1.60 -8.84 -16.40
N GLY A 111 -0.82 -9.30 -17.38
CA GLY A 111 0.03 -10.49 -17.29
C GLY A 111 1.01 -10.51 -16.11
N SER A 112 1.16 -11.70 -15.55
CA SER A 112 2.29 -12.09 -14.71
C SER A 112 3.60 -11.83 -15.46
N ALA A 113 4.45 -10.95 -14.94
CA ALA A 113 5.83 -10.86 -15.38
C ALA A 113 6.52 -12.21 -15.10
N PRO A 114 7.23 -12.81 -16.07
CA PRO A 114 8.00 -14.01 -15.80
C PRO A 114 9.15 -13.65 -14.86
N GLY A 115 9.26 -14.38 -13.75
CA GLY A 115 10.43 -14.35 -12.90
C GLY A 115 11.67 -14.73 -13.71
N GLY A 116 12.69 -13.87 -13.65
CA GLY A 116 13.99 -14.07 -14.27
C GLY A 116 15.08 -13.85 -13.25
N ALA A 117 15.38 -14.90 -12.48
CA ALA A 117 16.64 -14.99 -11.78
C ALA A 117 17.77 -15.14 -12.80
N GLU A 118 18.77 -14.26 -12.78
CA GLU A 118 20.13 -14.64 -13.14
C GLU A 118 21.12 -13.79 -12.34
N ARG A 119 21.72 -14.43 -11.32
CA ARG A 119 23.00 -13.99 -10.77
C ARG A 119 24.03 -14.12 -11.88
N ARG A 120 24.74 -13.04 -12.21
CA ARG A 120 26.06 -13.13 -12.82
C ARG A 120 27.07 -12.41 -11.95
N THR A 121 27.80 -13.21 -11.19
CA THR A 121 29.19 -12.95 -10.84
C THR A 121 29.98 -12.64 -12.10
N LEU A 122 30.67 -11.50 -12.09
CA LEU A 122 32.04 -11.35 -12.56
C LEU A 122 32.79 -10.50 -11.53
#